data_AF-A0A017HR49-F1
#
_entry.id   AF-A0A017HR49-F1
#
_cell.length_a   1.000
_cell.length_b   1.000
_cell.length_c   1.000
_cell.angle_alpha   90.00
_cell.angle_beta   90.00
_cell.angle_gamma   90.00
#
_symmetry.space_group_name_H-M   'P 1'
#
loop_
_entity.id
_entity.type
_entity.pdbx_description
1 polymer ?
#
loop_
_entity_poly.entity_id
_entity_poly.type
_entity_poly.pdbx_seq_one_letter_code
_entity_poly.pdbx_strand_id
1 'polypeptide(L)'
;MSGFLQRLARHETIPERVVVVVAHPDDEVLAAGSRMDRMEDLTVIHITDGSPRDMQDARREGLTREDYAALRRREVAAAMDALDADPELLCYWHPDKESILHGPAILDQLTEDLRGAAFVITHAYEHGHPDHDTAALCTHLALDRLREGAKRPRSTSSRSTRWRTASPSSAASPPMPPRPRPCCP
;
A
#
# COMPACT_ATOMS: atom_id res chain seq x y z
N MET A 1 14.53 4.33 24.50
CA MET A 1 13.85 4.99 23.37
C MET A 1 14.91 5.37 22.35
N SER A 2 14.65 5.19 21.05
CA SER A 2 15.53 5.71 20.00
C SER A 2 15.70 7.23 20.18
N GLY A 3 16.84 7.79 19.74
CA GLY A 3 17.09 9.23 19.85
C GLY A 3 15.96 10.07 19.22
N PHE A 4 15.40 9.59 18.12
CA PHE A 4 14.26 10.21 17.43
C PHE A 4 13.03 10.41 18.32
N LEU A 5 12.53 9.36 18.99
CA LEU A 5 11.34 9.46 19.83
C LEU A 5 11.55 10.41 21.02
N GLN A 6 12.77 10.47 21.55
CA GLN A 6 13.10 11.40 22.63
C GLN A 6 13.11 12.86 22.13
N ARG A 7 13.62 13.10 20.92
CA ARG A 7 13.62 14.42 20.29
C ARG A 7 12.20 14.89 19.98
N LEU A 8 11.35 14.01 19.44
CA LEU A 8 9.91 14.28 19.27
C LEU A 8 9.25 14.66 20.59
N ALA A 9 9.47 13.87 21.65
CA ALA A 9 8.89 14.13 22.96
C ALA A 9 9.32 15.49 23.56
N ARG A 10 10.54 15.94 23.23
CA ARG A 10 11.11 17.21 23.70
C ARG A 10 10.83 18.40 22.79
N HIS A 11 10.09 18.22 21.69
CA HIS A 11 9.84 19.27 20.71
C HIS A 11 11.13 19.80 20.05
N GLU A 12 12.18 18.99 20.01
CA GLU A 12 13.45 19.34 19.39
C GLU A 12 13.31 19.34 17.86
N THR A 13 14.12 20.15 17.18
CA THR A 13 14.18 20.16 15.71
C THR A 13 14.77 18.86 15.17
N ILE A 14 14.27 18.43 14.02
CA ILE A 14 14.65 17.22 13.30
C ILE A 14 15.11 17.62 11.88
N PRO A 15 16.42 17.84 11.67
CA PRO A 15 16.97 18.17 10.35
C PRO A 15 17.12 16.96 9.43
N GLU A 16 17.00 15.73 9.95
CA GLU A 16 17.10 14.53 9.13
C GLU A 16 15.81 14.27 8.36
N ARG A 17 15.92 13.70 7.14
CA ARG A 17 14.77 13.32 6.31
C ARG A 17 13.79 12.41 7.04
N VAL A 18 12.59 12.90 7.30
CA VAL A 18 11.45 12.16 7.87
C VAL A 18 10.41 11.91 6.79
N VAL A 19 9.95 10.67 6.66
CA VAL A 19 8.83 10.34 5.78
C VAL A 19 7.66 9.82 6.62
N VAL A 20 6.49 10.46 6.49
CA VAL A 20 5.24 10.00 7.09
C VAL A 20 4.45 9.26 6.02
N VAL A 21 4.27 7.94 6.18
CA VAL A 21 3.51 7.10 5.25
C VAL A 21 2.20 6.69 5.90
N VAL A 22 1.09 7.20 5.38
CA VAL A 22 -0.25 6.96 5.92
C VAL A 22 -1.23 6.57 4.81
N ALA A 23 -2.38 6.01 5.20
CA ALA A 23 -3.37 5.56 4.25
C ALA A 23 -4.18 6.72 3.66
N HIS A 24 -4.69 7.59 4.53
CA HIS A 24 -5.72 8.54 4.19
C HIS A 24 -5.34 10.00 4.51
N PRO A 25 -5.86 10.97 3.76
CA PRO A 25 -5.77 12.40 4.06
C PRO A 25 -6.40 12.80 5.42
N ASP A 26 -5.64 12.78 6.51
CA ASP A 26 -6.04 13.11 7.90
C ASP A 26 -5.16 12.34 8.90
N ASP A 27 -4.83 11.10 8.54
CA ASP A 27 -3.98 10.20 9.32
C ASP A 27 -2.63 10.84 9.70
N GLU A 28 -2.05 11.67 8.82
CA GLU A 28 -0.78 12.34 9.06
C GLU A 28 -0.86 13.31 10.24
N VAL A 29 -1.98 14.03 10.34
CA VAL A 29 -2.24 14.98 11.43
C VAL A 29 -2.42 14.21 12.74
N LEU A 30 -3.16 13.09 12.70
CA LEU A 30 -3.34 12.21 13.85
C LEU A 30 -2.04 11.57 14.32
N ALA A 31 -1.18 11.18 13.38
CA ALA A 31 0.08 10.50 13.68
C ALA A 31 1.14 11.46 14.26
N ALA A 32 1.31 12.63 13.64
CA ALA A 32 2.46 13.49 13.93
C ALA A 32 2.19 14.99 13.85
N GLY A 33 0.95 15.45 13.62
CA GLY A 33 0.64 16.86 13.36
C GLY A 33 1.23 17.84 14.36
N SER A 34 1.19 17.51 15.66
CA SER A 34 1.78 18.34 16.73
C SER A 34 3.31 18.50 16.71
N ARG A 35 4.01 17.83 15.78
CA ARG A 35 5.47 17.81 15.68
C ARG A 35 5.99 18.08 14.27
N MET A 36 5.11 18.22 13.28
CA MET A 36 5.52 18.37 11.87
C MET A 36 6.28 19.68 11.63
N ASP A 37 5.94 20.75 12.35
CA ASP A 37 6.65 22.04 12.36
C ASP A 37 8.13 21.94 12.78
N ARG A 38 8.52 20.81 13.40
CA ARG A 38 9.89 20.54 13.84
C ARG A 38 10.68 19.67 12.88
N MET A 39 10.09 19.19 11.80
CA MET A 39 10.75 18.32 10.81
C MET A 39 11.16 19.16 9.60
N GLU A 40 12.46 19.49 9.48
CA GLU A 40 12.95 20.42 8.45
C GLU A 40 12.99 19.80 7.04
N ASP A 41 13.08 18.47 6.96
CA ASP A 41 13.03 17.70 5.71
C ASP A 41 11.93 16.64 5.86
N LEU A 42 10.70 17.03 5.56
CA LEU A 42 9.49 16.21 5.75
C LEU A 42 8.84 15.88 4.41
N THR A 43 8.60 14.60 4.16
CA THR A 43 7.69 14.12 3.12
C THR A 43 6.48 13.44 3.76
N VAL A 44 5.26 13.77 3.32
CA VAL A 44 4.03 13.06 3.69
C VAL A 44 3.51 12.31 2.46
N ILE A 45 3.28 11.01 2.62
CA ILE A 45 2.81 10.12 1.58
C ILE A 45 1.45 9.54 2.00
N HIS A 46 0.43 9.83 1.20
CA HIS A 46 -0.87 9.16 1.27
C HIS A 46 -0.91 8.02 0.25
N ILE A 47 -1.09 6.78 0.69
CA ILE A 47 -1.15 5.63 -0.22
C ILE A 47 -2.50 5.52 -0.94
N THR A 48 -3.54 6.22 -0.47
CA THR A 48 -4.85 6.29 -1.13
C THR A 48 -5.28 7.72 -1.45
N ASP A 49 -6.31 7.86 -2.28
CA ASP A 49 -6.97 9.14 -2.55
C ASP A 49 -7.98 9.57 -1.47
N GLY A 50 -8.21 8.74 -0.45
CA GLY A 50 -9.20 9.00 0.59
C GLY A 50 -10.65 9.05 0.08
N SER A 51 -10.92 8.54 -1.11
CA SER A 51 -12.23 8.60 -1.76
C SER A 51 -12.72 7.20 -2.13
N PRO A 52 -13.54 6.56 -1.28
CA PRO A 52 -13.93 5.17 -1.48
C PRO A 52 -14.90 5.03 -2.65
N ARG A 53 -14.82 3.90 -3.38
CA ARG A 53 -15.69 3.66 -4.55
C ARG A 53 -17.17 3.49 -4.21
N ASP A 54 -17.49 3.18 -2.96
CA ASP A 54 -18.89 3.10 -2.48
C ASP A 54 -19.61 4.46 -2.49
N MET A 55 -18.87 5.56 -2.66
CA MET A 55 -19.37 6.93 -2.79
C MET A 55 -20.16 7.42 -1.56
N GLN A 56 -20.09 6.74 -0.42
CA GLN A 56 -20.93 7.10 0.73
C GLN A 56 -20.61 8.51 1.22
N ASP A 57 -19.33 8.82 1.41
CA ASP A 57 -18.89 10.12 1.92
C ASP A 57 -19.02 11.22 0.86
N ALA A 58 -18.57 10.96 -0.37
CA ALA A 58 -18.75 11.88 -1.49
C ALA A 58 -20.21 12.29 -1.69
N ARG A 59 -21.17 11.35 -1.60
CA ARG A 59 -22.60 11.65 -1.70
C ARG A 59 -23.13 12.46 -0.52
N ARG A 60 -22.61 12.29 0.69
CA ARG A 60 -22.98 13.11 1.86
C ARG A 60 -22.59 14.58 1.65
N GLU A 61 -21.45 14.81 1.00
CA GLU A 61 -20.97 16.15 0.64
C GLU A 61 -21.58 16.68 -0.68
N GLY A 62 -22.42 15.89 -1.37
CA GLY A 62 -23.00 16.28 -2.66
C GLY A 62 -22.00 16.33 -3.81
N LEU A 63 -20.91 15.56 -3.72
CA LEU A 63 -19.78 15.56 -4.64
C LEU A 63 -19.69 14.26 -5.47
N THR A 64 -18.94 14.34 -6.58
CA THR A 64 -18.43 13.16 -7.26
C THR A 64 -17.25 12.56 -6.49
N ARG A 65 -16.79 11.37 -6.90
CA ARG A 65 -15.66 10.69 -6.23
C ARG A 65 -14.40 11.53 -6.37
N GLU A 66 -14.20 12.03 -7.57
CA GLU A 66 -13.07 12.83 -8.01
C GLU A 66 -13.07 14.18 -7.30
N ASP A 67 -14.24 14.83 -7.20
CA ASP A 67 -14.38 16.08 -6.47
C ASP A 67 -14.15 15.89 -4.97
N TYR A 68 -14.59 14.77 -4.39
CA TYR A 68 -14.34 14.45 -2.99
C TYR A 68 -12.85 14.19 -2.73
N ALA A 69 -12.16 13.43 -3.60
CA ALA A 69 -10.71 13.25 -3.51
C ALA A 69 -9.96 14.60 -3.61
N ALA A 70 -10.39 15.47 -4.54
CA ALA A 70 -9.82 16.81 -4.70
C ALA A 70 -10.09 17.71 -3.48
N LEU A 71 -11.27 17.61 -2.87
CA LEU A 71 -11.59 18.28 -1.61
C LEU A 71 -10.63 17.83 -0.50
N ARG A 72 -10.47 16.52 -0.30
CA ARG A 72 -9.53 15.98 0.70
C ARG A 72 -8.09 16.42 0.48
N ARG A 73 -7.64 16.60 -0.77
CA ARG A 73 -6.31 17.19 -1.04
C ARG A 73 -6.20 18.65 -0.61
N ARG A 74 -7.26 19.44 -0.75
CA ARG A 74 -7.28 20.83 -0.27
C ARG A 74 -7.30 20.89 1.25
N GLU A 75 -8.00 19.96 1.90
CA GLU A 75 -8.01 19.82 3.37
C GLU A 75 -6.61 19.53 3.92
N VAL A 76 -5.86 18.61 3.30
CA VAL A 76 -4.45 18.35 3.69
C VAL A 76 -3.61 19.63 3.58
N ALA A 77 -3.69 20.34 2.45
CA ALA A 77 -2.93 21.56 2.27
C ALA A 77 -3.29 22.63 3.32
N ALA A 78 -4.58 22.79 3.62
CA ALA A 78 -5.03 23.71 4.67
C ALA A 78 -4.59 23.27 6.08
N ALA A 79 -4.54 21.95 6.34
CA ALA A 79 -4.05 21.41 7.60
C ALA A 79 -2.54 21.67 7.76
N MET A 80 -1.74 21.49 6.72
CA MET A 80 -0.30 21.79 6.77
C MET A 80 -0.04 23.28 7.06
N ASP A 81 -0.78 24.18 6.40
CA ASP A 81 -0.72 25.63 6.67
C ASP A 81 -1.11 25.95 8.12
N ALA A 82 -2.19 25.35 8.64
CA ALA A 82 -2.62 25.54 10.03
C ALA A 82 -1.63 24.99 11.07
N LEU A 83 -0.79 24.03 10.69
CA LEU A 83 0.23 23.41 11.54
C LEU A 83 1.60 24.10 11.42
N ASP A 84 1.76 25.12 10.57
CA ASP A 84 3.05 25.75 10.24
C ASP A 84 4.09 24.71 9.77
N ALA A 85 3.61 23.71 9.01
CA ALA A 85 4.42 22.65 8.45
C ALA A 85 4.50 22.80 6.92
N ASP A 86 5.70 22.60 6.35
CA ASP A 86 5.95 22.69 4.91
C ASP A 86 6.49 21.37 4.33
N PRO A 87 5.70 20.29 4.33
CA PRO A 87 6.13 19.02 3.79
C PRO A 87 6.02 18.94 2.26
N GLU A 88 6.86 18.10 1.66
CA GLU A 88 6.54 17.55 0.34
C GLU A 88 5.33 16.61 0.45
N LEU A 89 4.25 16.90 -0.28
CA LEU A 89 3.01 16.13 -0.25
C LEU A 89 2.91 15.20 -1.47
N LEU A 90 2.90 13.89 -1.23
CA LEU A 90 2.68 12.86 -2.23
C LEU A 90 1.36 12.13 -2.00
N CYS A 91 0.72 11.74 -3.10
CA CYS A 91 -0.46 10.88 -3.10
C CYS A 91 -0.30 9.83 -4.20
N TYR A 92 -0.49 8.55 -3.87
CA TYR A 92 -0.40 7.46 -4.85
C TYR A 92 -1.70 7.20 -5.60
N TRP A 93 -2.79 7.84 -5.19
CA TRP A 93 -4.09 7.82 -5.89
C TRP A 93 -4.69 6.41 -6.07
N HIS A 94 -4.34 5.46 -5.20
CA HIS A 94 -5.08 4.19 -5.13
C HIS A 94 -6.43 4.42 -4.45
N PRO A 95 -7.49 3.69 -4.84
CA PRO A 95 -8.79 3.88 -4.20
C PRO A 95 -8.76 3.53 -2.71
N ASP A 96 -9.35 4.41 -1.91
CA ASP A 96 -9.64 4.13 -0.51
C ASP A 96 -10.49 2.84 -0.37
N LYS A 97 -10.16 2.06 0.67
CA LYS A 97 -10.63 0.72 1.05
C LYS A 97 -10.17 -0.41 0.13
N GLU A 98 -9.34 -0.12 -0.87
CA GLU A 98 -8.87 -1.10 -1.85
C GLU A 98 -7.34 -1.21 -1.92
N SER A 99 -6.58 -0.52 -1.07
CA SER A 99 -5.11 -0.39 -1.22
C SER A 99 -4.39 -1.74 -1.26
N ILE A 100 -4.87 -2.77 -0.55
CA ILE A 100 -4.28 -4.12 -0.57
C ILE A 100 -4.28 -4.74 -1.98
N LEU A 101 -5.27 -4.39 -2.82
CA LEU A 101 -5.35 -4.84 -4.21
C LEU A 101 -4.24 -4.22 -5.08
N HIS A 102 -3.64 -3.14 -4.60
CA HIS A 102 -2.57 -2.37 -5.24
C HIS A 102 -1.21 -2.54 -4.53
N GLY A 103 -1.11 -3.46 -3.55
CA GLY A 103 0.06 -3.66 -2.70
C GLY A 103 1.41 -3.74 -3.45
N PRO A 104 1.55 -4.49 -4.57
CA PRO A 104 2.79 -4.51 -5.33
C PRO A 104 3.20 -3.14 -5.89
N ALA A 105 2.25 -2.35 -6.41
CA ALA A 105 2.52 -1.02 -6.93
C ALA A 105 2.89 -0.06 -5.80
N ILE A 106 2.13 -0.08 -4.69
CA ILE A 106 2.41 0.72 -3.49
C ILE A 106 3.81 0.41 -2.94
N LEU A 107 4.18 -0.88 -2.87
CA LEU A 107 5.49 -1.31 -2.41
C LEU A 107 6.62 -0.81 -3.31
N ASP A 108 6.45 -0.83 -4.62
CA ASP A 108 7.46 -0.32 -5.56
C ASP A 108 7.59 1.21 -5.44
N GLN A 109 6.47 1.94 -5.31
CA GLN A 109 6.48 3.39 -5.07
C GLN A 109 7.17 3.75 -3.74
N LEU A 110 6.80 3.09 -2.64
CA LEU A 110 7.43 3.30 -1.33
C LEU A 110 8.91 2.93 -1.36
N THR A 111 9.30 1.88 -2.08
CA THR A 111 10.73 1.51 -2.18
C THR A 111 11.56 2.64 -2.82
N GLU A 112 10.98 3.38 -3.76
CA GLU A 112 11.62 4.57 -4.34
C GLU A 112 11.62 5.73 -3.34
N ASP A 113 10.44 6.12 -2.86
CA ASP A 113 10.27 7.36 -2.10
C ASP A 113 10.93 7.30 -0.71
N LEU A 114 11.10 6.10 -0.14
CA LEU A 114 11.77 5.89 1.15
C LEU A 114 13.30 5.83 1.05
N ARG A 115 13.91 5.91 -0.14
CA ARG A 115 15.38 5.92 -0.27
C ARG A 115 16.00 7.07 0.51
N GLY A 116 16.93 6.76 1.41
CA GLY A 116 17.64 7.79 2.18
C GLY A 116 16.81 8.46 3.28
N ALA A 117 15.58 7.99 3.55
CA ALA A 117 14.86 8.40 4.74
C ALA A 117 15.64 8.00 6.00
N ALA A 118 15.84 8.94 6.92
CA ALA A 118 16.44 8.65 8.22
C ALA A 118 15.41 8.05 9.18
N PHE A 119 14.18 8.57 9.11
CA PHE A 119 13.05 8.12 9.93
C PHE A 119 11.81 7.94 9.06
N VAL A 120 11.04 6.89 9.36
CA VAL A 120 9.74 6.64 8.74
C VAL A 120 8.70 6.47 9.85
N ILE A 121 7.62 7.25 9.77
CA ILE A 121 6.44 7.12 10.62
C ILE A 121 5.34 6.47 9.77
N THR A 122 4.71 5.43 10.28
CA THR A 122 3.58 4.78 9.61
C THR A 122 2.62 4.17 10.62
N HIS A 123 1.52 3.63 10.11
CA HIS A 123 0.48 2.94 10.87
C HIS A 123 1.03 1.73 11.62
N ALA A 124 0.44 1.42 12.77
CA ALA A 124 0.58 0.10 13.38
C ALA A 124 -0.27 -0.92 12.59
N TYR A 125 0.20 -2.16 12.50
CA TYR A 125 -0.56 -3.24 11.88
C TYR A 125 -1.48 -3.88 12.93
N GLU A 126 -2.79 -3.57 12.86
CA GLU A 126 -3.75 -3.85 13.94
C GLU A 126 -5.01 -4.58 13.48
N HIS A 127 -5.19 -4.86 12.17
CA HIS A 127 -6.38 -5.51 11.61
C HIS A 127 -7.68 -4.69 11.75
N GLY A 128 -7.58 -3.37 11.96
CA GLY A 128 -8.73 -2.48 12.11
C GLY A 128 -9.26 -1.93 10.78
N HIS A 129 -8.38 -1.40 9.94
CA HIS A 129 -8.69 -0.88 8.60
C HIS A 129 -7.71 -1.44 7.57
N PRO A 130 -8.18 -2.02 6.44
CA PRO A 130 -7.32 -2.71 5.48
C PRO A 130 -6.25 -1.79 4.87
N ASP A 131 -6.52 -0.50 4.71
CA ASP A 131 -5.54 0.44 4.18
C ASP A 131 -4.46 0.82 5.19
N HIS A 132 -4.80 0.91 6.48
CA HIS A 132 -3.81 1.14 7.54
C HIS A 132 -2.82 -0.02 7.59
N ASP A 133 -3.35 -1.25 7.55
CA ASP A 133 -2.55 -2.47 7.50
C ASP A 133 -1.70 -2.55 6.22
N THR A 134 -2.24 -2.12 5.07
CA THR A 134 -1.48 -2.08 3.81
C THR A 134 -0.35 -1.07 3.87
N ALA A 135 -0.59 0.13 4.41
CA ALA A 135 0.45 1.14 4.62
C ALA A 135 1.57 0.61 5.52
N ALA A 136 1.22 -0.01 6.66
CA ALA A 136 2.17 -0.61 7.57
C ALA A 136 2.98 -1.72 6.89
N LEU A 137 2.30 -2.69 6.26
CA LEU A 137 2.93 -3.83 5.60
C LEU A 137 3.87 -3.39 4.47
N CYS A 138 3.39 -2.57 3.53
CA CYS A 138 4.18 -2.14 2.38
C CYS A 138 5.35 -1.25 2.81
N THR A 139 5.20 -0.41 3.83
CA THR A 139 6.31 0.37 4.40
C THR A 139 7.40 -0.53 4.96
N HIS A 140 7.03 -1.51 5.80
CA HIS A 140 8.01 -2.45 6.36
C HIS A 140 8.72 -3.27 5.27
N LEU A 141 7.98 -3.74 4.27
CA LEU A 141 8.57 -4.46 3.13
C LEU A 141 9.51 -3.57 2.29
N ALA A 142 9.16 -2.29 2.08
CA ALA A 142 10.02 -1.35 1.37
C ALA A 142 11.33 -1.10 2.13
N LEU A 143 11.24 -0.89 3.44
CA LEU A 143 12.42 -0.74 4.30
C LEU A 143 13.30 -1.99 4.29
N ASP A 144 12.70 -3.18 4.34
CA ASP A 144 13.46 -4.43 4.25
C ASP A 144 14.12 -4.61 2.88
N ARG A 145 13.45 -4.24 1.78
CA ARG A 145 14.06 -4.22 0.44
C ARG A 145 15.27 -3.28 0.37
N LEU A 146 15.16 -2.09 0.96
CA LEU A 146 16.24 -1.11 1.00
C LEU A 146 17.43 -1.60 1.84
N ARG A 147 17.17 -2.33 2.93
CA ARG A 147 18.20 -2.99 3.75
C ARG A 147 18.87 -4.16 3.02
N GLU A 148 18.07 -4.98 2.34
CA GLU A 148 18.51 -6.18 1.60
C GLU A 148 19.25 -5.88 0.30
N GLY A 149 19.25 -4.63 -0.17
CA GLY A 149 20.22 -4.13 -1.14
C GLY A 149 21.69 -4.41 -0.74
N ALA A 150 21.95 -4.85 0.51
CA ALA A 150 23.23 -5.30 1.03
C ALA A 150 23.47 -6.84 1.04
N LYS A 151 22.47 -7.69 0.72
CA LYS A 151 22.60 -9.16 0.43
C LYS A 151 21.20 -9.78 0.28
N ARG A 152 20.86 -10.28 -0.91
CA ARG A 152 19.65 -11.10 -1.13
C ARG A 152 19.98 -12.59 -1.34
N PRO A 153 19.27 -13.51 -0.66
CA PRO A 153 19.14 -14.89 -1.13
C PRO A 153 18.25 -14.91 -2.39
N ARG A 154 18.64 -15.70 -3.38
CA ARG A 154 17.82 -15.92 -4.59
C ARG A 154 16.61 -16.77 -4.20
N SER A 155 15.40 -16.22 -4.24
CA SER A 155 14.18 -17.02 -4.21
C SER A 155 13.72 -17.32 -5.64
N THR A 156 13.66 -18.59 -6.01
CA THR A 156 12.93 -19.05 -7.19
C THR A 156 11.46 -19.24 -6.84
N SER A 157 10.57 -18.45 -7.42
CA SER A 157 9.15 -18.77 -7.50
C SER A 157 8.94 -19.66 -8.73
N SER A 158 8.32 -20.82 -8.55
CA SER A 158 7.72 -21.54 -9.68
C SER A 158 6.54 -20.70 -10.18
N ARG A 159 6.62 -20.24 -11.43
CA ARG A 159 5.45 -19.67 -12.12
C ARG A 159 4.38 -20.76 -12.17
N SER A 160 3.35 -20.63 -11.34
CA SER A 160 2.14 -21.43 -11.49
C SER A 160 1.45 -21.02 -12.79
N THR A 161 1.43 -21.97 -13.71
CA THR A 161 0.80 -21.90 -15.03
C THR A 161 -0.66 -21.49 -14.91
N ARG A 162 -1.06 -20.52 -15.73
CA ARG A 162 -2.45 -20.18 -16.14
C ARG A 162 -3.41 -21.37 -16.01
N TRP A 163 -4.42 -21.27 -15.13
CA TRP A 163 -5.58 -22.18 -15.18
C TRP A 163 -6.40 -21.85 -16.44
N ARG A 164 -6.18 -22.61 -17.52
CA ARG A 164 -7.21 -22.80 -18.56
C ARG A 164 -8.00 -24.03 -18.14
N THR A 165 -9.28 -23.86 -17.80
CA THR A 165 -10.24 -24.96 -17.89
C THR A 165 -10.41 -25.28 -19.37
N ALA A 166 -9.70 -26.29 -19.85
CA ALA A 166 -9.98 -26.92 -21.13
C ALA A 166 -11.01 -28.03 -20.90
N SER A 167 -12.21 -27.86 -21.46
CA SER A 167 -13.20 -28.94 -21.58
C SER A 167 -12.57 -30.14 -22.31
N PRO A 168 -12.81 -31.39 -21.89
CA PRO A 168 -12.33 -32.54 -22.63
C PRO A 168 -13.21 -32.74 -23.86
N SER A 169 -12.72 -32.30 -25.02
CA SER A 169 -13.21 -32.72 -26.33
C SER A 169 -12.77 -34.16 -26.59
N SER A 170 -13.72 -34.98 -27.03
CA SER A 170 -13.62 -36.38 -27.41
C SER A 170 -12.30 -36.79 -28.08
N ALA A 171 -11.61 -37.76 -27.49
CA ALA A 171 -10.63 -38.58 -28.17
C ALA A 171 -11.18 -40.00 -28.29
N ALA A 172 -11.08 -40.54 -29.51
CA ALA A 172 -11.72 -41.76 -29.99
C ALA A 172 -11.35 -43.02 -29.20
N SER A 173 -12.31 -43.93 -29.07
CA SER A 173 -12.16 -45.25 -28.48
C SER A 173 -11.14 -46.12 -29.24
N PRO A 174 -10.34 -46.95 -28.55
CA PRO A 174 -9.45 -47.91 -29.19
C PRO A 174 -10.24 -49.08 -29.82
N PRO A 175 -9.67 -49.77 -30.83
CA PRO A 175 -10.37 -50.87 -31.51
C PRO A 175 -10.54 -52.09 -30.59
N MET A 176 -11.72 -52.73 -30.69
CA MET A 176 -12.06 -53.97 -29.97
C MET A 176 -11.11 -55.13 -30.31
N PRO A 177 -10.76 -56.01 -29.35
CA PRO A 177 -10.08 -57.27 -29.62
C PRO A 177 -11.03 -58.27 -30.33
N PRO A 178 -10.48 -59.22 -31.12
CA PRO A 178 -11.29 -60.17 -31.89
C PRO A 178 -12.05 -61.16 -30.99
N ARG A 179 -13.29 -61.47 -31.38
CA ARG A 179 -14.16 -62.41 -30.68
C ARG A 179 -13.60 -63.85 -30.75
N PRO A 180 -13.58 -64.62 -29.66
CA PRO A 180 -13.32 -66.06 -29.73
C PRO A 180 -14.47 -66.78 -30.45
N ARG A 181 -14.10 -67.78 -31.26
CA ARG A 181 -15.00 -68.64 -32.06
C ARG A 181 -15.75 -69.65 -31.16
N PRO A 182 -16.94 -70.12 -31.57
CA PRO A 182 -17.78 -70.96 -30.74
C PRO A 182 -17.23 -72.39 -30.67
N CYS A 183 -17.26 -72.98 -29.48
CA CYS A 183 -17.29 -74.44 -29.33
C CYS A 183 -18.74 -74.82 -28.98
N CYS A 184 -19.41 -75.48 -29.92
CA CYS A 184 -20.57 -76.35 -29.66
C CYS A 184 -20.09 -77.81 -29.70
N PRO A 185 -20.87 -78.80 -29.24
CA PRO A 185 -22.19 -78.72 -28.59
C PRO A 185 -22.17 -79.05 -27.09
#